data_AF-A0A7Y3ZY40-F1
#
_entry.id   AF-A0A7Y3ZY40-F1
#
_cell.length_a   1.000
_cell.length_b   1.000
_cell.length_c   1.000
_cell.angle_alpha   90.00
_cell.angle_beta   90.00
_cell.angle_gamma   90.00
#
_symmetry.space_group_name_H-M   'P 1'
#
loop_
_entity.id
_entity.type
_entity.pdbx_description
1 polymer ?
#
loop_
_entity_poly.entity_id
_entity_poly.type
_entity_poly.pdbx_seq_one_letter_code
_entity_poly.pdbx_strand_id
1 'polypeptide(L)'
;MCKRFKIVIVGLCIPYSAIAGINMSEVNAYAYEGLANICATSRKISGAQAQEMKAIHVEKRHIRQKKAPSDTSFSFYAAKQLWGIQRGDSPSYEECASLLKK
;
A
#
# COMPACT_ATOMS: atom_id res chain seq x y z
N MET A 1 -17.72 13.44 -65.86
CA MET A 1 -17.01 12.35 -65.14
C MET A 1 -16.90 12.73 -63.66
N CYS A 2 -17.83 12.28 -62.83
CA CYS A 2 -17.82 12.58 -61.39
C CYS A 2 -16.82 11.64 -60.68
N LYS A 3 -15.67 12.19 -60.26
CA LYS A 3 -14.66 11.46 -59.47
C LYS A 3 -15.10 11.44 -58.00
N ARG A 4 -15.41 10.24 -57.50
CA ARG A 4 -15.72 9.99 -56.09
C ARG A 4 -14.46 10.17 -55.23
N PHE A 5 -14.48 11.13 -54.31
CA PHE A 5 -13.48 11.23 -53.25
C PHE A 5 -13.71 10.10 -52.24
N LYS A 6 -12.79 9.13 -52.18
CA LYS A 6 -12.76 8.11 -51.11
C LYS A 6 -12.05 8.72 -49.91
N ILE A 7 -12.82 9.14 -48.91
CA ILE A 7 -12.29 9.56 -47.61
C ILE A 7 -11.88 8.28 -46.88
N VAL A 8 -10.57 8.03 -46.79
CA VAL A 8 -10.00 6.97 -45.97
C VAL A 8 -9.89 7.52 -44.56
N ILE A 9 -10.84 7.16 -43.70
CA ILE A 9 -10.79 7.49 -42.28
C ILE A 9 -9.74 6.57 -41.66
N VAL A 10 -8.58 7.15 -41.34
CA VAL A 10 -7.53 6.53 -40.54
C VAL A 10 -8.09 6.36 -39.13
N GLY A 11 -8.49 5.14 -38.79
CA GLY A 11 -8.82 4.77 -37.42
C GLY A 11 -7.54 4.78 -36.59
N LEU A 12 -7.27 5.90 -35.91
CA LEU A 12 -6.34 5.92 -34.79
C LEU A 12 -6.95 5.00 -33.73
N CYS A 13 -6.46 3.76 -33.63
CA CYS A 13 -6.62 2.95 -32.44
C CYS A 13 -5.83 3.64 -31.32
N ILE A 14 -6.45 4.61 -30.67
CA ILE A 14 -5.95 5.16 -29.41
C ILE A 14 -5.97 3.96 -28.45
N PRO A 15 -4.81 3.53 -27.91
CA PRO A 15 -4.84 2.54 -26.85
C PRO A 15 -5.62 3.21 -25.72
N TYR A 16 -6.83 2.73 -25.44
CA TYR A 16 -7.55 3.08 -24.23
C TYR A 16 -6.57 2.81 -23.10
N SER A 17 -6.06 3.88 -22.50
CA SER A 17 -5.24 3.83 -21.30
C SER A 17 -5.96 2.87 -20.37
N ALA A 18 -5.36 1.72 -20.09
CA ALA A 18 -5.84 0.86 -19.02
C ALA A 18 -5.76 1.73 -17.76
N ILE A 19 -6.91 2.29 -17.35
CA ILE A 19 -7.03 2.92 -16.05
C ILE A 19 -6.88 1.75 -15.09
N ALA A 20 -5.65 1.48 -14.67
CA ALA A 20 -5.35 0.50 -13.64
C ALA A 20 -6.13 0.95 -12.41
N GLY A 21 -7.29 0.33 -12.18
CA GLY A 21 -8.12 0.62 -11.02
C GLY A 21 -7.27 0.39 -9.78
N ILE A 22 -7.22 1.39 -8.89
CA ILE A 22 -6.47 1.27 -7.64
C ILE A 22 -7.10 0.15 -6.83
N ASN A 23 -6.38 -0.95 -6.65
CA ASN A 23 -6.84 -2.04 -5.81
C ASN A 23 -6.70 -1.65 -4.34
N MET A 24 -7.78 -1.20 -3.72
CA MET A 24 -7.78 -0.78 -2.31
C MET A 24 -7.36 -1.91 -1.35
N SER A 25 -7.56 -3.18 -1.72
CA SER A 25 -7.09 -4.32 -0.92
C SER A 25 -5.56 -4.41 -0.86
N GLU A 26 -4.90 -4.04 -1.97
CA GLU A 26 -3.45 -3.96 -2.07
C GLU A 26 -2.92 -2.73 -1.32
N VAL A 27 -3.53 -1.55 -1.53
CA VAL A 27 -3.15 -0.32 -0.80
C VAL A 27 -3.26 -0.52 0.72
N ASN A 28 -4.33 -1.16 1.18
CA ASN A 28 -4.50 -1.49 2.59
C ASN A 28 -3.41 -2.44 3.09
N ALA A 29 -3.04 -3.47 2.31
CA ALA A 29 -1.99 -4.39 2.70
C ALA A 29 -0.63 -3.68 2.86
N TYR A 30 -0.31 -2.76 1.95
CA TYR A 30 0.85 -1.87 2.06
C TYR A 30 0.79 -1.00 3.31
N ALA A 31 -0.34 -0.34 3.56
CA ALA A 31 -0.51 0.51 4.73
C ALA A 31 -0.32 -0.28 6.03
N TYR A 32 -0.95 -1.44 6.16
CA TYR A 32 -0.82 -2.29 7.36
C TYR A 32 0.60 -2.80 7.57
N GLU A 33 1.33 -3.18 6.52
CA GLU A 33 2.74 -3.55 6.66
C GLU A 33 3.59 -2.36 7.13
N GLY A 34 3.38 -1.17 6.54
CA GLY A 34 4.11 0.04 6.88
C GLY A 34 3.89 0.45 8.33
N LEU A 35 2.63 0.48 8.76
CA LEU A 35 2.25 0.74 10.14
C LEU A 35 2.86 -0.28 11.10
N ALA A 36 2.78 -1.58 10.78
CA ALA A 36 3.35 -2.63 11.61
C ALA A 36 4.88 -2.51 11.74
N ASN A 37 5.58 -2.07 10.70
CA ASN A 37 7.01 -1.82 10.76
C ASN A 37 7.35 -0.65 11.70
N ILE A 38 6.62 0.46 11.58
CA ILE A 38 6.80 1.63 12.45
C ILE A 38 6.54 1.23 13.92
N CYS A 39 5.48 0.48 14.18
CA CYS A 39 5.18 -0.05 15.50
C CYS A 39 6.27 -1.00 16.03
N ALA A 40 6.77 -1.91 15.20
CA ALA A 40 7.84 -2.85 15.58
C ALA A 40 9.18 -2.17 15.89
N THR A 41 9.38 -0.95 15.40
CA THR A 41 10.60 -0.14 15.59
C THR A 41 10.37 1.08 16.49
N SER A 42 9.18 1.22 17.07
CA SER A 42 8.85 2.34 17.96
C SER A 42 9.71 2.30 19.23
N ARG A 43 10.31 3.44 19.56
CA ARG A 43 11.11 3.59 20.80
C ARG A 43 10.27 3.54 22.08
N LYS A 44 8.95 3.65 21.97
CA LYS A 44 8.02 3.59 23.12
C LYS A 44 7.57 2.17 23.47
N ILE A 45 7.88 1.17 22.64
CA ILE A 45 7.41 -0.20 22.80
C ILE A 45 8.62 -1.09 23.12
N SER A 46 8.53 -1.90 24.19
CA SER A 46 9.65 -2.72 24.67
C SER A 46 9.19 -4.09 25.17
N GLY A 47 10.15 -4.97 25.48
CA GLY A 47 9.88 -6.28 26.07
C GLY A 47 8.93 -7.16 25.23
N ALA A 48 7.97 -7.80 25.89
CA ALA A 48 7.00 -8.68 25.25
C ALA A 48 6.14 -7.95 24.19
N GLN A 49 5.78 -6.70 24.44
CA GLN A 49 5.02 -5.88 23.48
C GLN A 49 5.80 -5.65 22.18
N ALA A 50 7.11 -5.43 22.27
CA ALA A 50 7.97 -5.27 21.08
C ALA A 50 8.11 -6.58 20.29
N GLN A 51 8.19 -7.72 20.97
CA GLN A 51 8.21 -9.03 20.32
C GLN A 51 6.89 -9.29 19.58
N GLU A 52 5.76 -8.94 20.19
CA GLU A 52 4.46 -9.06 19.54
C GLU A 52 4.35 -8.16 18.30
N MET A 53 4.76 -6.89 18.38
CA MET A 53 4.73 -6.00 17.21
C MET A 53 5.63 -6.49 16.07
N LYS A 54 6.77 -7.12 16.39
CA LYS A 54 7.63 -7.77 15.38
C LYS A 54 6.92 -8.95 14.71
N ALA A 55 6.23 -9.79 15.47
CA ALA A 55 5.46 -10.91 14.92
C ALA A 55 4.34 -10.42 13.99
N ILE A 56 3.59 -9.40 14.41
CA ILE A 56 2.55 -8.77 13.59
C ILE A 56 3.16 -8.18 12.30
N HIS A 57 4.31 -7.51 12.38
CA HIS A 57 4.98 -6.99 11.19
C HIS A 57 5.32 -8.09 10.18
N VAL A 58 5.86 -9.22 10.65
CA VAL A 58 6.15 -10.39 9.80
C VAL A 58 4.87 -10.92 9.15
N GLU A 59 3.78 -11.06 9.90
CA GLU A 59 2.48 -11.49 9.37
C GLU A 59 1.96 -10.54 8.29
N LYS A 60 1.89 -9.22 8.56
CA LYS A 60 1.38 -8.23 7.61
C LYS A 60 2.26 -8.13 6.37
N ARG A 61 3.58 -8.28 6.51
CA ARG A 61 4.52 -8.39 5.37
C ARG A 61 4.18 -9.59 4.49
N HIS A 62 3.94 -10.76 5.05
CA HIS A 62 3.55 -11.94 4.25
C HIS A 62 2.21 -11.75 3.55
N ILE A 63 1.22 -11.16 4.22
CA ILE A 63 -0.08 -10.85 3.61
C ILE A 63 0.10 -9.90 2.42
N ARG A 64 0.90 -8.84 2.61
CA ARG A 64 1.21 -7.89 1.54
C ARG A 64 1.94 -8.58 0.40
N GLN A 65 2.98 -9.38 0.65
CA GLN A 65 3.70 -10.13 -0.40
C GLN A 65 2.81 -11.05 -1.22
N LYS A 66 1.79 -11.67 -0.61
CA LYS A 66 0.80 -12.49 -1.32
C LYS A 66 -0.10 -11.69 -2.25
N LYS A 67 -0.40 -10.43 -1.90
CA LYS A 67 -1.30 -9.55 -2.67
C LYS A 67 -0.55 -8.70 -3.69
N ALA A 68 0.63 -8.24 -3.33
CA ALA A 68 1.44 -7.28 -4.07
C ALA A 68 2.94 -7.50 -3.76
N PRO A 69 3.67 -8.15 -4.68
CA PRO A 69 5.08 -8.47 -4.46
C PRO A 69 6.02 -7.24 -4.51
N SER A 70 5.52 -6.07 -4.95
CA SER A 70 6.28 -4.84 -5.22
C SER A 70 6.64 -3.99 -3.98
N ASP A 71 7.37 -2.90 -4.25
CA ASP A 71 8.16 -1.98 -3.41
C ASP A 71 7.65 -1.66 -1.99
N THR A 72 8.54 -1.85 -1.00
CA THR A 72 8.34 -1.55 0.43
C THR A 72 8.35 -0.05 0.75
N SER A 73 8.84 0.80 -0.16
CA SER A 73 8.81 2.26 0.01
C SER A 73 7.37 2.78 0.11
N PHE A 74 6.46 2.16 -0.66
CA PHE A 74 5.05 2.53 -0.69
C PHE A 74 4.32 2.19 0.62
N SER A 75 4.75 1.16 1.37
CA SER A 75 4.12 0.76 2.63
C SER A 75 4.07 1.90 3.65
N PHE A 76 5.16 2.66 3.79
CA PHE A 76 5.25 3.78 4.73
C PHE A 76 4.44 4.99 4.27
N TYR A 77 4.44 5.25 2.96
CA TYR A 77 3.60 6.29 2.37
C TYR A 77 2.12 5.99 2.61
N ALA A 78 1.70 4.76 2.34
CA ALA A 78 0.32 4.33 2.55
C ALA A 78 -0.11 4.42 4.02
N ALA A 79 0.75 4.00 4.95
CA ALA A 79 0.49 4.14 6.39
C ALA A 79 0.26 5.61 6.80
N LYS A 80 1.08 6.54 6.27
CA LYS A 80 0.92 7.98 6.49
C LYS A 80 -0.40 8.50 5.94
N GLN A 81 -0.82 8.06 4.76
CA GLN A 81 -2.08 8.51 4.16
C GLN A 81 -3.30 8.02 4.96
N LEU A 82 -3.27 6.80 5.49
CA LEU A 82 -4.41 6.21 6.20
C LEU A 82 -4.52 6.66 7.66
N TRP A 83 -3.39 6.80 8.37
CA TRP A 83 -3.38 7.04 9.82
C TRP A 83 -2.55 8.24 10.25
N GLY A 84 -1.89 8.95 9.33
CA GLY A 84 -0.99 10.05 9.67
C GLY A 84 0.33 9.60 10.32
N ILE A 85 0.59 8.29 10.40
CA ILE A 85 1.78 7.72 11.05
C ILE A 85 2.85 7.44 9.99
N GLN A 86 4.05 7.99 10.18
CA GLN A 86 5.16 7.91 9.24
C GLN A 86 6.43 7.30 9.84
N ARG A 87 7.37 6.94 8.97
CA ARG A 87 8.66 6.38 9.40
C ARG A 87 9.39 7.39 10.31
N GLY A 88 9.86 6.91 11.46
CA GLY A 88 10.54 7.73 12.48
C GLY A 88 9.63 8.17 13.63
N ASP A 89 8.30 8.05 13.46
CA ASP A 89 7.37 8.24 14.56
C ASP A 89 7.57 7.16 15.63
N SER A 90 7.07 7.43 16.83
CA SER A 90 7.14 6.49 17.95
C SER A 90 5.76 6.38 18.61
N PRO A 91 4.80 5.68 17.95
CA PRO A 91 3.48 5.42 18.51
C PRO A 91 3.57 4.54 19.76
N SER A 92 2.57 4.66 20.64
CA SER A 92 2.43 3.79 21.81
C SER A 92 1.98 2.39 21.40
N TYR A 93 2.12 1.43 22.30
CA TYR A 93 1.65 0.08 22.06
C TYR A 93 0.13 0.03 21.85
N GLU A 94 -0.63 0.79 22.61
CA GLU A 94 -2.10 0.85 22.55
C GLU A 94 -2.57 1.40 21.20
N GLU A 95 -1.92 2.47 20.70
CA GLU A 95 -2.18 3.00 19.37
C GLU A 95 -1.95 1.93 18.30
N CYS A 96 -0.79 1.27 18.34
CA CYS A 96 -0.44 0.19 17.42
C CYS A 96 -1.42 -1.00 17.50
N ALA A 97 -1.75 -1.45 18.71
CA ALA A 97 -2.64 -2.58 18.93
C ALA A 97 -4.06 -2.28 18.41
N SER A 98 -4.56 -1.07 18.65
CA SER A 98 -5.90 -0.65 18.21
C SER A 98 -6.07 -0.65 16.69
N LEU A 99 -4.97 -0.44 15.95
CA LEU A 99 -4.98 -0.38 14.50
C LEU A 99 -4.64 -1.73 13.85
N LEU A 100 -3.72 -2.50 14.44
CA LEU A 100 -3.13 -3.69 13.80
C LEU A 100 -3.79 -5.02 14.19
N LYS A 101 -4.48 -5.07 15.34
CA LYS A 101 -5.10 -6.30 15.87
C LYS A 101 -6.59 -6.42 15.55
N LYS A 102 -7.09 -5.59 14.63
CA LYS A 102 -8.46 -5.69 14.11
C LYS A 102 -8.61 -6.83 13.12
#